data_AF-A0A960HVT4-F1
#
_entry.id   AF-A0A960HVT4-F1
#
_cell.length_a   1.000
_cell.length_b   1.000
_cell.length_c   1.000
_cell.angle_alpha   90.00
_cell.angle_beta   90.00
_cell.angle_gamma   90.00
#
_symmetry.space_group_name_H-M   'P 1'
#
loop_
_entity.id
_entity.type
_entity.pdbx_description
1 polymer ?
#
loop_
_entity_poly.entity_id
_entity_poly.type
_entity_poly.pdbx_seq_one_letter_code
_entity_poly.pdbx_strand_id
1 'polypeptide(L)'
;MSGVLVDRPEQLAEAWLELVRDTERRHRLRAGAVRRAEACSWDATVDRFEEICEEAVQRHRRSLRLPRGSWSGPDERVSVDQLRHEGERAEDRPELSGIPVGTGRPGLQVVRDRPDLSIVLPAFNEAARLPRSIPQLAEHLASRSERTEVIVVDDGSTDDTLEVGTELLRSIPHSGVFSLGHHAGKGAAVRAGVARASGHRIVFMDADMATDLDYLDPLLAALEETHIAVGSRSAPGAVTSGVTPSSDAAHRAFNALARSVTGLDIADFQCGFKGFRGSTGRLLFHLLHERGYAFDVELLSMADRIGFEIAEIPVHWRAVRGSHVRIVVDSALMTYQVARITRRRQTQRLAALEAWHRSPDVAVDDLVREVGDRLPVPAPIVPWEKGVLVLLPFIEAVDTNDLARVVEQDLDGVLVRPTTVDAGSLLDPSNHRLRSALSAP
;
A
#
# COMPACT_ATOMS: atom_id res chain seq x y z
N MET A 1 -12.26 2.52 -11.66
CA MET A 1 -12.90 3.85 -11.87
C MET A 1 -12.39 4.52 -13.16
N SER A 2 -12.47 3.84 -14.30
CA SER A 2 -12.10 4.39 -15.61
C SER A 2 -13.28 5.16 -16.19
N GLY A 3 -13.47 6.43 -15.79
CA GLY A 3 -14.53 7.19 -16.42
C GLY A 3 -15.02 8.48 -15.77
N VAL A 4 -14.29 9.12 -14.84
CA VAL A 4 -14.66 10.50 -14.45
C VAL A 4 -14.44 11.41 -15.67
N LEU A 5 -15.42 11.44 -16.57
CA LEU A 5 -15.63 12.52 -17.52
C LEU A 5 -16.03 13.71 -16.66
N VAL A 6 -15.05 14.53 -16.34
CA VAL A 6 -15.29 15.85 -15.79
C VAL A 6 -15.91 16.64 -16.94
N ASP A 7 -17.22 16.90 -16.90
CA ASP A 7 -17.95 17.64 -17.95
C ASP A 7 -17.38 19.07 -18.18
N ARG A 8 -16.56 19.57 -17.26
CA ARG A 8 -15.83 20.84 -17.37
C ARG A 8 -14.36 20.68 -16.95
N PRO A 9 -13.53 19.98 -17.75
CA PRO A 9 -12.13 19.72 -17.41
C PRO A 9 -11.32 21.02 -17.31
N GLU A 10 -11.76 22.07 -18.01
CA GLU A 10 -11.12 23.39 -18.00
C GLU A 10 -11.26 24.10 -16.65
N GLN A 11 -12.39 23.98 -15.96
CA GLN A 11 -12.58 24.56 -14.63
C GLN A 11 -11.74 23.86 -13.56
N LEU A 12 -11.63 22.53 -13.67
CA LEU A 12 -10.76 21.74 -12.80
C LEU A 12 -9.29 22.08 -13.04
N ALA A 13 -8.90 22.26 -14.31
CA ALA A 13 -7.56 22.66 -14.70
C ALA A 13 -7.22 24.09 -14.20
N GLU A 14 -8.15 25.03 -14.32
CA GLU A 14 -7.96 26.41 -13.85
C GLU A 14 -7.79 26.48 -12.33
N ALA A 15 -8.66 25.80 -11.58
CA ALA A 15 -8.56 25.73 -10.13
C ALA A 15 -7.28 25.01 -9.67
N TRP A 16 -6.85 23.97 -10.38
CA TRP A 16 -5.59 23.28 -10.13
C TRP A 16 -4.38 24.18 -10.43
N LEU A 17 -4.38 24.91 -11.54
CA LEU A 17 -3.33 25.87 -11.88
C LEU A 17 -3.24 27.01 -10.88
N GLU A 18 -4.36 27.49 -10.35
CA GLU A 18 -4.40 28.50 -9.29
C GLU A 18 -3.74 27.97 -8.01
N LEU A 19 -4.10 26.75 -7.59
CA LEU A 19 -3.51 26.09 -6.43
C LEU A 19 -2.00 25.84 -6.60
N VAL A 20 -1.55 25.38 -7.78
CA VAL A 20 -0.13 25.19 -8.10
C VAL A 20 0.62 26.53 -8.04
N ARG A 21 0.07 27.60 -8.63
CA ARG A 21 0.70 28.93 -8.59
C ARG A 21 0.83 29.46 -7.16
N ASP A 22 -0.18 29.26 -6.32
CA ASP A 22 -0.13 29.70 -4.92
C ASP A 22 0.86 28.85 -4.09
N THR A 23 0.96 27.54 -4.39
CA THR A 23 2.00 26.65 -3.83
C THR A 23 3.40 27.12 -4.20
N GLU A 24 3.64 27.41 -5.47
CA GLU A 24 4.94 27.91 -5.95
C GLU A 24 5.30 29.24 -5.32
N ARG A 25 4.32 30.15 -5.17
CA ARG A 25 4.50 31.44 -4.50
C ARG A 25 4.97 31.23 -3.06
N ARG A 26 4.34 30.31 -2.33
CA ARG A 26 4.74 29.96 -0.96
C ARG A 26 6.09 29.27 -0.84
N HIS A 27 6.43 28.38 -1.77
CA HIS A 27 7.77 27.77 -1.76
C HIS A 27 8.86 28.83 -1.92
N ARG A 28 8.63 29.84 -2.78
CA ARG A 28 9.53 31.00 -2.92
C ARG A 28 9.55 31.87 -1.66
N LEU A 29 8.43 32.00 -0.95
CA LEU A 29 8.32 32.81 0.28
C LEU A 29 8.79 32.08 1.55
N ARG A 30 8.72 30.75 1.65
CA ARG A 30 9.23 29.96 2.80
C ARG A 30 10.75 30.05 2.95
N ALA A 31 11.49 30.41 1.90
CA ALA A 31 12.88 30.83 1.98
C ALA A 31 13.08 32.14 2.80
N GLY A 32 11.98 32.81 3.20
CA GLY A 32 11.95 33.96 4.10
C GLY A 32 10.65 34.01 4.92
N ALA A 33 10.52 33.13 5.92
CA ALA A 33 9.57 33.19 7.05
C ALA A 33 8.15 33.79 6.78
N VAL A 34 7.18 32.93 6.46
CA VAL A 34 5.78 33.35 6.19
C VAL A 34 4.88 33.33 7.44
N ARG A 35 3.97 34.33 7.51
CA ARG A 35 3.03 34.63 8.61
C ARG A 35 1.70 33.84 8.55
N ARG A 36 1.05 33.68 9.72
CA ARG A 36 -0.26 33.01 9.95
C ARG A 36 -1.41 33.42 9.02
N ALA A 37 -1.43 34.65 8.50
CA ALA A 37 -2.52 35.14 7.64
C ALA A 37 -2.54 34.43 6.27
N GLU A 38 -1.38 34.11 5.71
CA GLU A 38 -1.32 33.36 4.46
C GLU A 38 -1.78 31.92 4.68
N ALA A 39 -1.43 31.29 5.82
CA ALA A 39 -1.87 29.93 6.20
C ALA A 39 -3.39 29.77 6.07
N CYS A 40 -4.15 30.70 6.64
CA CYS A 40 -5.61 30.72 6.60
C CYS A 40 -6.16 30.88 5.16
N SER A 41 -5.50 31.69 4.32
CA SER A 41 -5.89 31.85 2.91
C SER A 41 -5.68 30.56 2.09
N TRP A 42 -4.70 29.75 2.45
CA TRP A 42 -4.41 28.50 1.75
C TRP A 42 -5.37 27.39 2.15
N ASP A 43 -5.70 27.29 3.43
CA ASP A 43 -6.73 26.35 3.88
C ASP A 43 -8.05 26.63 3.15
N ALA A 44 -8.42 27.91 2.98
CA ALA A 44 -9.57 28.31 2.20
C ALA A 44 -9.45 27.98 0.70
N THR A 45 -8.27 28.13 0.08
CA THR A 45 -8.03 27.75 -1.32
C THR A 45 -8.14 26.23 -1.51
N VAL A 46 -7.58 25.45 -0.57
CA VAL A 46 -7.69 23.99 -0.55
C VAL A 46 -9.14 23.58 -0.35
N ASP A 47 -9.87 24.19 0.60
CA ASP A 47 -11.30 23.92 0.85
C ASP A 47 -12.15 24.14 -0.41
N ARG A 48 -11.92 25.27 -1.10
CA ARG A 48 -12.64 25.59 -2.33
C ARG A 48 -12.31 24.61 -3.45
N PHE A 49 -11.05 24.20 -3.57
CA PHE A 49 -10.64 23.18 -4.53
C PHE A 49 -11.26 21.81 -4.20
N GLU A 50 -11.33 21.44 -2.92
CA GLU A 50 -12.00 20.23 -2.45
C GLU A 50 -13.47 20.23 -2.83
N GLU A 51 -14.20 21.34 -2.59
CA GLU A 51 -15.61 21.49 -2.93
C GLU A 51 -15.87 21.27 -4.44
N ILE A 52 -15.06 21.90 -5.31
CA ILE A 52 -15.16 21.76 -6.77
C ILE A 52 -14.94 20.29 -7.19
N CYS A 53 -13.94 19.62 -6.61
CA CYS A 53 -13.63 18.22 -6.92
C CYS A 53 -14.73 17.27 -6.43
N GLU A 54 -15.24 17.48 -5.21
CA GLU A 54 -16.34 16.68 -4.66
C GLU A 54 -17.60 16.82 -5.50
N GLU A 55 -17.96 18.03 -5.90
CA GLU A 55 -19.08 18.25 -6.80
C GLU A 55 -18.91 17.53 -8.14
N ALA A 56 -17.71 17.56 -8.73
CA ALA A 56 -17.42 16.86 -9.98
C ALA A 56 -17.57 15.34 -9.82
N VAL A 57 -17.04 14.76 -8.73
CA VAL A 57 -17.15 13.33 -8.40
C VAL A 57 -18.60 12.94 -8.12
N GLN A 58 -19.34 13.75 -7.34
CA GLN A 58 -20.74 13.50 -7.01
C GLN A 58 -21.64 13.56 -8.24
N ARG A 59 -21.44 14.55 -9.14
CA ARG A 59 -22.18 14.64 -10.41
C ARG A 59 -21.90 13.43 -11.29
N HIS A 60 -20.64 13.01 -11.40
CA HIS A 60 -20.28 11.81 -12.14
C HIS A 60 -20.97 10.56 -11.58
N ARG A 61 -20.96 10.36 -10.25
CA ARG A 61 -21.71 9.28 -9.60
C ARG A 61 -23.22 9.32 -9.88
N ARG A 62 -23.83 10.52 -9.93
CA ARG A 62 -25.25 10.70 -10.28
C ARG A 62 -25.54 10.40 -11.76
N SER A 63 -24.61 10.72 -12.66
CA SER A 63 -24.74 10.48 -14.11
C SER A 63 -24.70 8.98 -14.48
N LEU A 64 -24.05 8.15 -13.67
CA LEU A 64 -23.90 6.72 -13.93
C LEU A 64 -25.15 5.86 -13.63
N ARG A 65 -26.25 6.43 -13.10
CA ARG A 65 -27.48 5.70 -12.66
C ARG A 65 -27.21 4.25 -12.22
N LEU A 66 -26.22 4.04 -11.36
CA LEU A 66 -26.11 2.78 -10.65
C LEU A 66 -27.27 2.76 -9.63
N PRO A 67 -28.03 1.66 -9.51
CA PRO A 67 -29.09 1.57 -8.51
C PRO A 67 -28.51 1.95 -7.15
N ARG A 68 -29.31 2.61 -6.31
CA ARG A 68 -29.03 2.73 -4.88
C ARG A 68 -29.10 1.33 -4.27
N GLY A 69 -28.10 0.50 -4.51
CA GLY A 69 -27.77 -0.60 -3.64
C GLY A 69 -27.25 0.03 -2.37
N SER A 70 -28.06 -0.04 -1.32
CA SER A 70 -27.60 0.07 0.06
C SER A 70 -26.53 -1.01 0.26
N TRP A 71 -25.26 -0.68 0.03
CA TRP A 71 -24.18 -1.49 0.55
C TRP A 71 -24.03 -1.15 2.02
N SER A 72 -24.87 -1.78 2.85
CA SER A 72 -24.37 -2.37 4.08
C SER A 72 -23.30 -3.39 3.67
N GLY A 73 -22.19 -3.47 4.40
CA GLY A 73 -21.26 -4.60 4.24
C GLY A 73 -22.02 -5.93 4.34
N PRO A 74 -21.39 -7.09 4.04
CA PRO A 74 -22.04 -8.37 4.24
C PRO A 74 -22.32 -8.58 5.74
N ASP A 75 -23.48 -8.12 6.15
CA ASP A 75 -24.14 -8.36 7.42
C ASP A 75 -25.39 -9.17 7.07
N GLU A 76 -25.18 -10.30 6.40
CA GLU A 76 -26.18 -11.35 6.25
C GLU A 76 -25.50 -12.65 6.67
N ARG A 77 -25.90 -13.09 7.87
CA ARG A 77 -25.50 -14.37 8.46
C ARG A 77 -25.96 -15.49 7.53
N VAL A 78 -25.04 -16.05 6.74
CA VAL A 78 -25.23 -17.40 6.21
C VAL A 78 -24.99 -18.34 7.38
N SER A 79 -26.04 -19.05 7.82
CA SER A 79 -25.89 -20.06 8.85
C SER A 79 -25.06 -21.22 8.31
N VAL A 80 -24.26 -21.81 9.18
CA VAL A 80 -23.33 -22.92 8.90
C VAL A 80 -24.04 -24.15 8.30
N ASP A 81 -25.38 -24.22 8.34
CA ASP A 81 -26.16 -25.33 7.78
C ASP A 81 -26.38 -25.25 6.27
N GLN A 82 -26.28 -24.07 5.65
CA GLN A 82 -26.58 -23.91 4.21
C GLN A 82 -25.45 -24.36 3.29
N LEU A 83 -24.21 -24.47 3.79
CA LEU A 83 -23.03 -24.93 3.04
C LEU A 83 -22.86 -26.46 3.02
N ARG A 84 -23.76 -27.22 3.65
CA ARG A 84 -23.68 -28.69 3.72
C ARG A 84 -24.37 -29.43 2.56
N HIS A 85 -25.02 -28.75 1.61
CA HIS A 85 -25.84 -29.43 0.59
C HIS A 85 -25.54 -29.11 -0.89
N GLU A 86 -24.44 -28.41 -1.20
CA GLU A 86 -24.01 -28.20 -2.60
C GLU A 86 -22.71 -28.97 -2.95
N GLY A 87 -22.37 -29.99 -2.16
CA GLY A 87 -21.18 -30.84 -2.34
C GLY A 87 -21.34 -32.04 -3.28
N GLU A 88 -22.42 -32.13 -4.07
CA GLU A 88 -22.63 -33.26 -4.97
C GLU A 88 -23.13 -32.78 -6.34
N ARG A 89 -22.18 -32.39 -7.22
CA ARG A 89 -22.18 -32.56 -8.69
C ARG A 89 -21.17 -31.61 -9.33
N ALA A 90 -19.91 -32.03 -9.40
CA ALA A 90 -18.94 -31.53 -10.36
C ALA A 90 -17.79 -32.55 -10.49
N GLU A 91 -18.12 -33.76 -10.98
CA GLU A 91 -17.12 -34.67 -11.53
C GLU A 91 -16.93 -34.33 -13.03
N ASP A 92 -15.70 -34.52 -13.52
CA ASP A 92 -15.16 -34.29 -14.87
C ASP A 92 -14.67 -32.89 -15.26
N ARG A 93 -13.51 -32.49 -14.72
CA ARG A 93 -12.46 -31.74 -15.47
C ARG A 93 -11.06 -32.21 -15.05
N PRO A 94 -10.11 -32.36 -16.00
CA PRO A 94 -8.81 -32.95 -15.71
C PRO A 94 -7.94 -32.04 -14.85
N GLU A 95 -7.26 -32.65 -13.88
CA GLU A 95 -6.38 -32.03 -12.89
C GLU A 95 -5.23 -31.24 -13.54
N LEU A 96 -5.23 -29.92 -13.34
CA LEU A 96 -4.06 -29.05 -13.50
C LEU A 96 -3.51 -28.75 -12.11
N SER A 97 -2.50 -29.51 -11.71
CA SER A 97 -1.80 -29.33 -10.44
C SER A 97 -0.99 -28.02 -10.42
N GLY A 98 -1.24 -27.16 -9.42
CA GLY A 98 -0.14 -26.46 -8.73
C GLY A 98 -0.10 -24.93 -8.70
N ILE A 99 -1.09 -24.17 -9.18
CA ILE A 99 -1.08 -22.69 -9.06
C ILE A 99 -2.44 -22.20 -8.52
N PRO A 100 -2.51 -21.58 -7.33
CA PRO A 100 -3.79 -21.09 -6.82
C PRO A 100 -4.21 -19.82 -7.56
N VAL A 101 -5.04 -19.97 -8.59
CA VAL A 101 -5.87 -18.88 -9.11
C VAL A 101 -7.01 -18.66 -8.11
N GLY A 102 -6.74 -17.91 -7.04
CA GLY A 102 -7.71 -17.66 -5.98
C GLY A 102 -8.55 -16.43 -6.26
N THR A 103 -9.88 -16.57 -6.29
CA THR A 103 -10.85 -15.45 -6.26
C THR A 103 -11.30 -15.10 -4.83
N GLY A 104 -10.69 -15.72 -3.81
CA GLY A 104 -11.04 -15.59 -2.40
C GLY A 104 -10.26 -14.53 -1.63
N ARG A 105 -10.82 -14.09 -0.49
CA ARG A 105 -10.12 -13.31 0.55
C ARG A 105 -8.94 -14.12 1.09
N PRO A 106 -7.82 -13.49 1.49
CA PRO A 106 -6.73 -14.22 2.12
C PRO A 106 -7.21 -14.71 3.50
N GLY A 107 -7.43 -16.03 3.62
CA GLY A 107 -7.56 -16.66 4.95
C GLY A 107 -6.21 -16.66 5.67
N LEU A 108 -6.20 -16.99 6.96
CA LEU A 108 -4.98 -17.13 7.76
C LEU A 108 -4.01 -18.12 7.10
N GLN A 109 -3.02 -17.61 6.35
CA GLN A 109 -1.94 -18.43 5.81
C GLN A 109 -0.84 -18.56 6.85
N VAL A 110 -0.73 -19.75 7.44
CA VAL A 110 0.40 -20.11 8.30
C VAL A 110 1.63 -20.31 7.40
N VAL A 111 2.56 -19.37 7.41
CA VAL A 111 3.77 -19.43 6.56
C VAL A 111 4.96 -19.88 7.40
N ARG A 112 5.30 -21.17 7.31
CA ARG A 112 6.45 -21.77 8.03
C ARG A 112 7.80 -21.58 7.32
N ASP A 113 7.78 -21.29 6.01
CA ASP A 113 8.95 -20.97 5.19
C ASP A 113 8.70 -19.67 4.42
N ARG A 114 9.02 -18.53 5.04
CA ARG A 114 8.79 -17.22 4.42
C ARG A 114 9.83 -16.94 3.34
N PRO A 115 9.44 -16.33 2.21
CA PRO A 115 10.41 -15.78 1.27
C PRO A 115 11.16 -14.62 1.92
N ASP A 116 12.39 -14.38 1.48
CA ASP A 116 13.20 -13.24 1.90
C ASP A 116 12.66 -11.93 1.30
N LEU A 117 12.02 -12.03 0.14
CA LEU A 117 11.49 -10.91 -0.64
C LEU A 117 10.15 -11.26 -1.32
N SER A 118 9.17 -10.37 -1.19
CA SER A 118 7.96 -10.37 -2.00
C SER A 118 7.97 -9.18 -2.95
N ILE A 119 7.79 -9.42 -4.25
CA ILE A 119 7.63 -8.37 -5.26
C ILE A 119 6.17 -8.31 -5.70
N VAL A 120 5.52 -7.15 -5.50
CA VAL A 120 4.13 -6.90 -5.89
C VAL A 120 4.09 -6.04 -7.15
N LEU A 121 3.43 -6.55 -8.20
CA LEU A 121 3.29 -5.88 -9.49
C LEU A 121 1.81 -5.58 -9.77
N PRO A 122 1.31 -4.34 -9.54
CA PRO A 122 -0.04 -3.98 -9.96
C PRO A 122 -0.12 -3.95 -11.50
N ALA A 123 -1.15 -4.55 -12.07
CA ALA A 123 -1.37 -4.65 -13.51
C ALA A 123 -2.80 -4.28 -13.90
N PHE A 124 -2.96 -3.43 -14.92
CA PHE A 124 -4.25 -3.12 -15.53
C PHE A 124 -4.06 -2.91 -17.03
N ASN A 125 -4.58 -3.83 -17.85
CA ASN A 125 -4.38 -3.87 -19.29
C ASN A 125 -2.88 -3.89 -19.68
N GLU A 126 -2.15 -4.82 -19.09
CA GLU A 126 -0.70 -4.98 -19.22
C GLU A 126 -0.30 -6.18 -20.10
N ALA A 127 -1.23 -6.83 -20.80
CA ALA A 127 -0.99 -8.02 -21.62
C ALA A 127 0.13 -7.83 -22.66
N ALA A 128 0.29 -6.60 -23.18
CA ALA A 128 1.34 -6.26 -24.14
C ALA A 128 2.72 -5.99 -23.49
N ARG A 129 2.77 -5.67 -22.19
CA ARG A 129 4.01 -5.31 -21.48
C ARG A 129 4.60 -6.48 -20.69
N LEU A 130 3.75 -7.29 -20.04
CA LEU A 130 4.18 -8.43 -19.24
C LEU A 130 5.14 -9.39 -19.97
N PRO A 131 4.96 -9.73 -21.26
CA PRO A 131 5.88 -10.62 -21.98
C PRO A 131 7.31 -10.10 -22.09
N ARG A 132 7.53 -8.80 -21.86
CA ARG A 132 8.86 -8.21 -21.79
C ARG A 132 9.33 -8.06 -20.35
N SER A 133 8.48 -7.54 -19.45
CA SER A 133 8.90 -7.18 -18.10
C SER A 133 9.13 -8.39 -17.19
N ILE A 134 8.26 -9.41 -17.24
CA ILE A 134 8.38 -10.58 -16.37
C ILE A 134 9.64 -11.39 -16.68
N PRO A 135 10.03 -11.67 -17.94
CA PRO A 135 11.31 -12.34 -18.20
C PRO A 135 12.53 -11.54 -17.74
N GLN A 136 12.52 -10.20 -17.87
CA GLN A 136 13.60 -9.35 -17.38
C GLN A 136 13.72 -9.43 -15.85
N LEU A 137 12.58 -9.40 -15.15
CA LEU A 137 12.55 -9.58 -13.70
C LEU A 137 13.04 -10.98 -13.32
N ALA A 138 12.56 -12.03 -13.99
CA ALA A 138 12.96 -13.41 -13.73
C ALA A 138 14.48 -13.61 -13.91
N GLU A 139 15.06 -13.05 -14.97
CA GLU A 139 16.51 -13.08 -15.22
C GLU A 139 17.29 -12.37 -14.10
N HIS A 140 16.84 -11.18 -13.70
CA HIS A 140 17.46 -10.44 -12.60
C HIS A 140 17.39 -11.24 -11.27
N LEU A 141 16.23 -11.85 -10.98
CA LEU A 141 16.02 -12.64 -9.77
C LEU A 141 16.78 -13.98 -9.78
N ALA A 142 16.98 -14.59 -10.93
CA ALA A 142 17.69 -15.88 -11.05
C ALA A 142 19.15 -15.81 -10.58
N SER A 143 19.74 -14.61 -10.58
CA SER A 143 21.10 -14.37 -10.07
C SER A 143 21.19 -14.25 -8.54
N ARG A 144 20.05 -14.21 -7.84
CA ARG A 144 19.97 -13.98 -6.40
C ARG A 144 19.93 -15.30 -5.63
N SER A 145 20.53 -15.32 -4.44
CA SER A 145 20.42 -16.44 -3.50
C SER A 145 19.15 -16.40 -2.64
N GLU A 146 18.47 -15.26 -2.61
CA GLU A 146 17.28 -14.99 -1.78
C GLU A 146 16.04 -15.67 -2.36
N ARG A 147 15.22 -16.29 -1.49
CA ARG A 147 13.92 -16.82 -1.89
C ARG A 147 12.97 -15.65 -2.18
N THR A 148 12.56 -15.53 -3.43
CA THR A 148 11.70 -14.43 -3.88
C THR A 148 10.37 -14.97 -4.39
N GLU A 149 9.27 -14.32 -4.01
CA GLU A 149 7.96 -14.50 -4.63
C GLU A 149 7.57 -13.26 -5.45
N VAL A 150 6.89 -13.46 -6.59
CA VAL A 150 6.33 -12.39 -7.42
C VAL A 150 4.81 -12.53 -7.47
N ILE A 151 4.13 -11.47 -7.05
CA ILE A 151 2.67 -11.38 -6.98
C ILE A 151 2.22 -10.33 -7.98
N VAL A 152 1.74 -10.75 -9.14
CA VAL A 152 1.06 -9.84 -10.08
C VAL A 152 -0.39 -9.68 -9.62
N VAL A 153 -0.85 -8.43 -9.49
CA VAL A 153 -2.23 -8.14 -9.12
C VAL A 153 -2.95 -7.52 -10.30
N ASP A 154 -3.82 -8.31 -10.93
CA ASP A 154 -4.71 -7.84 -11.98
C ASP A 154 -5.87 -7.00 -11.39
N ASP A 155 -5.86 -5.71 -11.68
CA ASP A 155 -6.86 -4.72 -11.26
C ASP A 155 -8.08 -4.73 -12.19
N GLY A 156 -8.60 -5.94 -12.48
CA GLY A 156 -9.76 -6.16 -13.33
C GLY A 156 -9.55 -5.72 -14.78
N SER A 157 -8.48 -6.21 -15.41
CA SER A 157 -8.18 -5.95 -16.82
C SER A 157 -9.29 -6.43 -17.75
N THR A 158 -9.36 -5.80 -18.93
CA THR A 158 -10.31 -6.13 -20.00
C THR A 158 -9.64 -6.80 -21.20
N ASP A 159 -8.32 -7.00 -21.13
CA ASP A 159 -7.50 -7.74 -22.08
C ASP A 159 -6.97 -9.04 -21.44
N ASP A 160 -6.09 -9.75 -22.14
CA ASP A 160 -5.55 -11.06 -21.72
C ASP A 160 -4.47 -10.97 -20.61
N THR A 161 -4.45 -9.90 -19.80
CA THR A 161 -3.41 -9.66 -18.77
C THR A 161 -3.32 -10.81 -17.77
N LEU A 162 -4.47 -11.34 -17.34
CA LEU A 162 -4.54 -12.43 -16.36
C LEU A 162 -3.91 -13.71 -16.91
N GLU A 163 -4.28 -14.11 -18.12
CA GLU A 163 -3.79 -15.29 -18.81
C GLU A 163 -2.29 -15.20 -19.08
N VAL A 164 -1.86 -14.07 -19.68
CA VAL A 164 -0.45 -13.82 -20.02
C VAL A 164 0.42 -13.80 -18.77
N GLY A 165 0.01 -13.10 -17.71
CA GLY A 165 0.74 -13.08 -16.45
C GLY A 165 0.86 -14.46 -15.82
N THR A 166 -0.22 -15.26 -15.86
CA THR A 166 -0.24 -16.60 -15.27
C THR A 166 0.73 -17.53 -15.99
N GLU A 167 0.84 -17.44 -17.31
CA GLU A 167 1.81 -18.21 -18.08
C GLU A 167 3.25 -17.83 -17.73
N LEU A 168 3.56 -16.53 -17.74
CA LEU A 168 4.93 -16.03 -17.57
C LEU A 168 5.49 -16.33 -16.17
N LEU A 169 4.65 -16.24 -15.13
CA LEU A 169 5.07 -16.47 -13.75
C LEU A 169 5.34 -17.94 -13.41
N ARG A 170 4.98 -18.89 -14.27
CA ARG A 170 5.31 -20.33 -14.04
C ARG A 170 6.80 -20.59 -13.88
N SER A 171 7.62 -19.71 -14.46
CA SER A 171 9.08 -19.79 -14.38
C SER A 171 9.66 -19.28 -13.06
N ILE A 172 8.85 -18.62 -12.21
CA ILE A 172 9.27 -18.03 -10.95
C ILE A 172 8.62 -18.81 -9.80
N PRO A 173 9.40 -19.46 -8.91
CA PRO A 173 8.85 -20.20 -7.78
C PRO A 173 7.94 -19.34 -6.89
N HIS A 174 6.93 -19.97 -6.29
CA HIS A 174 6.00 -19.33 -5.35
C HIS A 174 5.30 -18.06 -5.87
N SER A 175 5.27 -17.87 -7.19
CA SER A 175 4.74 -16.67 -7.84
C SER A 175 3.40 -16.94 -8.49
N GLY A 176 2.59 -15.90 -8.65
CA GLY A 176 1.25 -16.05 -9.20
C GLY A 176 0.56 -14.74 -9.52
N VAL A 177 -0.55 -14.85 -10.23
CA VAL A 177 -1.45 -13.74 -10.53
C VAL A 177 -2.67 -13.81 -9.64
N PHE A 178 -3.05 -12.67 -9.05
CA PHE A 178 -4.28 -12.50 -8.31
C PHE A 178 -5.15 -11.44 -8.97
N SER A 179 -6.40 -11.77 -9.29
CA SER A 179 -7.34 -10.81 -9.89
C SER A 179 -8.30 -10.24 -8.86
N LEU A 180 -8.52 -8.92 -8.91
CA LEU A 180 -9.57 -8.23 -8.16
C LEU A 180 -10.97 -8.43 -8.76
N GLY A 181 -11.06 -8.93 -9.99
CA GLY A 181 -12.31 -9.13 -10.74
C GLY A 181 -13.02 -7.85 -11.20
N HIS A 182 -12.55 -6.67 -10.78
CA HIS A 182 -13.04 -5.37 -11.22
C HIS A 182 -12.00 -4.28 -10.99
N HIS A 183 -12.07 -3.22 -11.78
CA HIS A 183 -11.11 -2.12 -11.72
C HIS A 183 -11.32 -1.19 -10.51
N ALA A 184 -10.52 -1.44 -9.47
CA ALA A 184 -10.55 -0.79 -8.16
C ALA A 184 -9.50 0.32 -8.00
N GLY A 185 -8.43 0.31 -8.80
CA GLY A 185 -7.37 1.31 -8.84
C GLY A 185 -6.03 0.82 -8.29
N LYS A 186 -4.93 1.49 -8.68
CA LYS A 186 -3.55 1.10 -8.35
C LYS A 186 -3.32 0.88 -6.85
N GLY A 187 -3.76 1.80 -5.99
CA GLY A 187 -3.62 1.67 -4.54
C GLY A 187 -4.35 0.44 -3.98
N ALA A 188 -5.52 0.10 -4.54
CA ALA A 188 -6.23 -1.12 -4.17
C ALA A 188 -5.50 -2.39 -4.63
N ALA A 189 -4.95 -2.39 -5.85
CA ALA A 189 -4.16 -3.50 -6.39
C ALA A 189 -2.89 -3.74 -5.57
N VAL A 190 -2.10 -2.69 -5.29
CA VAL A 190 -0.89 -2.80 -4.46
C VAL A 190 -1.25 -3.29 -3.05
N ARG A 191 -2.29 -2.71 -2.41
CA ARG A 191 -2.76 -3.16 -1.10
C ARG A 191 -3.15 -4.64 -1.09
N ALA A 192 -3.84 -5.11 -2.13
CA ALA A 192 -4.25 -6.51 -2.23
C ALA A 192 -3.07 -7.47 -2.43
N GLY A 193 -2.02 -7.03 -3.13
CA GLY A 193 -0.77 -7.77 -3.27
C GLY A 193 0.02 -7.80 -1.96
N VAL A 194 0.16 -6.65 -1.27
CA VAL A 194 0.82 -6.58 0.05
C VAL A 194 0.11 -7.44 1.10
N ALA A 195 -1.22 -7.52 1.06
CA ALA A 195 -1.99 -8.40 1.93
C ALA A 195 -1.74 -9.90 1.69
N ARG A 196 -1.19 -10.27 0.53
CA ARG A 196 -0.81 -11.66 0.17
C ARG A 196 0.69 -11.91 0.30
N ALA A 197 1.49 -10.85 0.26
CA ALA A 197 2.92 -10.93 0.42
C ALA A 197 3.27 -11.49 1.81
N SER A 198 4.09 -12.53 1.81
CA SER A 198 4.54 -13.24 3.01
C SER A 198 5.99 -12.94 3.39
N GLY A 199 6.72 -12.22 2.53
CA GLY A 199 8.15 -12.03 2.65
C GLY A 199 8.60 -11.13 3.79
N HIS A 200 9.87 -11.28 4.16
CA HIS A 200 10.55 -10.45 5.16
C HIS A 200 10.68 -8.99 4.71
N ARG A 201 10.90 -8.78 3.42
CA ARG A 201 10.84 -7.47 2.75
C ARG A 201 9.78 -7.52 1.65
N ILE A 202 9.08 -6.41 1.45
CA ILE A 202 8.07 -6.27 0.40
C ILE A 202 8.47 -5.11 -0.48
N VAL A 203 8.55 -5.33 -1.78
CA VAL A 203 8.75 -4.29 -2.78
C VAL A 203 7.52 -4.27 -3.66
N PHE A 204 6.93 -3.10 -3.90
CA PHE A 204 6.04 -2.95 -5.04
C PHE A 204 6.76 -2.17 -6.14
N MET A 205 6.55 -2.59 -7.37
CA MET A 205 7.07 -1.87 -8.53
C MET A 205 6.10 -1.90 -9.71
N ASP A 206 6.18 -0.89 -10.57
CA ASP A 206 5.36 -0.81 -11.78
C ASP A 206 5.68 -1.97 -12.75
N ALA A 207 4.64 -2.59 -13.32
CA ALA A 207 4.77 -3.76 -14.18
C ALA A 207 5.50 -3.49 -15.52
N ASP A 208 5.78 -2.23 -15.83
CA ASP A 208 6.46 -1.79 -17.05
C ASP A 208 7.99 -1.74 -16.92
N MET A 209 8.54 -1.96 -15.72
CA MET A 209 9.97 -1.85 -15.41
C MET A 209 10.54 -0.47 -15.80
N ALA A 210 9.77 0.59 -15.59
CA ALA A 210 10.23 1.96 -15.83
C ALA A 210 11.44 2.33 -14.96
N THR A 211 11.51 1.79 -13.74
CA THR A 211 12.70 1.87 -12.89
C THR A 211 13.66 0.74 -13.24
N ASP A 212 14.94 1.05 -13.35
CA ASP A 212 15.99 0.06 -13.64
C ASP A 212 16.12 -0.95 -12.48
N LEU A 213 16.19 -2.25 -12.81
CA LEU A 213 16.19 -3.33 -11.82
C LEU A 213 17.48 -3.34 -10.98
N ASP A 214 18.56 -2.75 -11.47
CA ASP A 214 19.81 -2.58 -10.72
C ASP A 214 19.63 -1.75 -9.43
N TYR A 215 18.53 -1.00 -9.29
CA TYR A 215 18.21 -0.27 -8.06
C TYR A 215 17.48 -1.11 -7.02
N LEU A 216 17.17 -2.39 -7.29
CA LEU A 216 16.59 -3.29 -6.29
C LEU A 216 17.54 -3.50 -5.12
N ASP A 217 18.84 -3.73 -5.38
CA ASP A 217 19.81 -3.94 -4.31
C ASP A 217 20.02 -2.69 -3.42
N PRO A 218 20.24 -1.48 -3.97
CA PRO A 218 20.25 -0.26 -3.16
C PRO A 218 18.97 -0.04 -2.34
N LEU A 219 17.81 -0.36 -2.90
CA LEU A 219 16.53 -0.25 -2.21
C LEU A 219 16.45 -1.23 -1.03
N LEU A 220 16.84 -2.49 -1.23
CA LEU A 220 16.83 -3.51 -0.18
C LEU A 220 17.88 -3.22 0.90
N ALA A 221 19.08 -2.78 0.51
CA ALA A 221 20.12 -2.39 1.46
C ALA A 221 19.67 -1.25 2.38
N ALA A 222 18.89 -0.30 1.86
CA ALA A 222 18.33 0.77 2.69
C ALA A 222 17.35 0.25 3.75
N LEU A 223 16.62 -0.85 3.49
CA LEU A 223 15.67 -1.45 4.44
C LEU A 223 16.35 -2.17 5.62
N GLU A 224 17.65 -2.41 5.55
CA GLU A 224 18.41 -2.91 6.70
C GLU A 224 18.47 -1.82 7.79
N GLU A 225 18.60 -0.56 7.39
CA GLU A 225 18.71 0.59 8.31
C GLU A 225 17.37 1.30 8.54
N THR A 226 16.48 1.31 7.54
CA THR A 226 15.19 2.03 7.62
C THR A 226 13.99 1.10 7.48
N HIS A 227 12.81 1.63 7.79
CA HIS A 227 11.56 0.87 7.70
C HIS A 227 11.03 0.84 6.26
N ILE A 228 11.30 1.91 5.51
CA ILE A 228 10.79 2.18 4.17
C ILE A 228 11.93 2.74 3.32
N ALA A 229 12.00 2.29 2.08
CA ALA A 229 12.86 2.85 1.05
C ALA A 229 11.99 3.20 -0.15
N VAL A 230 12.14 4.41 -0.69
CA VAL A 230 11.41 4.86 -1.87
C VAL A 230 12.38 5.21 -2.98
N GLY A 231 12.16 4.66 -4.17
CA GLY A 231 12.82 5.16 -5.37
C GLY A 231 12.42 6.61 -5.61
N SER A 232 13.33 7.42 -6.12
CA SER A 232 13.09 8.83 -6.36
C SER A 232 13.65 9.27 -7.69
N ARG A 233 12.77 9.81 -8.54
CA ARG A 233 13.13 10.40 -9.84
C ARG A 233 13.59 11.85 -9.71
N SER A 234 13.49 12.41 -8.50
CA SER A 234 13.74 13.82 -8.22
C SER A 234 14.76 14.04 -7.10
N ALA A 235 15.25 12.96 -6.46
CA ALA A 235 16.36 13.03 -5.52
C ALA A 235 17.68 13.40 -6.23
N PRO A 236 18.63 14.02 -5.50
CA PRO A 236 19.97 14.28 -6.04
C PRO A 236 20.63 13.01 -6.59
N GLY A 237 21.09 13.06 -7.84
CA GLY A 237 21.69 11.92 -8.53
C GLY A 237 20.72 11.03 -9.32
N ALA A 238 19.41 11.29 -9.24
CA ALA A 238 18.43 10.59 -10.08
C ALA A 238 18.58 10.95 -11.56
N VAL A 239 18.30 9.98 -12.43
CA VAL A 239 18.37 10.15 -13.89
C VAL A 239 17.02 9.80 -14.49
N THR A 240 16.41 10.72 -15.24
CA THR A 240 15.17 10.45 -15.97
C THR A 240 15.40 10.56 -17.47
N SER A 241 14.81 9.63 -18.24
CA SER A 241 14.92 9.60 -19.70
C SER A 241 13.57 9.40 -20.39
N GLY A 242 13.40 10.00 -21.58
CA GLY A 242 12.19 9.86 -22.39
C GLY A 242 10.96 10.63 -21.90
N VAL A 243 11.10 11.46 -20.87
CA VAL A 243 10.01 12.28 -20.30
C VAL A 243 9.72 13.50 -21.18
N THR A 244 8.45 13.85 -21.37
CA THR A 244 8.07 15.11 -22.03
C THR A 244 8.16 16.28 -21.04
N PRO A 245 8.49 17.51 -21.50
CA PRO A 245 8.56 18.67 -20.60
C PRO A 245 7.28 18.93 -19.80
N SER A 246 6.10 18.63 -20.38
CA SER A 246 4.81 18.79 -19.71
C SER A 246 4.58 17.75 -18.62
N SER A 247 4.94 16.49 -18.85
CA SER A 247 4.85 15.43 -17.84
C SER A 247 5.80 15.69 -16.67
N ASP A 248 7.01 16.15 -16.98
CA ASP A 248 8.02 16.50 -16.00
C ASP A 248 7.61 17.70 -15.13
N ALA A 249 7.01 18.73 -15.74
CA ALA A 249 6.43 19.86 -15.02
C ALA A 249 5.26 19.44 -14.12
N ALA A 250 4.35 18.59 -14.60
CA ALA A 250 3.22 18.08 -13.82
C ALA A 250 3.70 17.24 -12.62
N HIS A 251 4.68 16.37 -12.83
CA HIS A 251 5.33 15.58 -11.76
C HIS A 251 5.94 16.48 -10.68
N ARG A 252 6.71 17.50 -11.07
CA ARG A 252 7.28 18.46 -10.10
C ARG A 252 6.20 19.23 -9.33
N ALA A 253 5.17 19.70 -10.03
CA ALA A 253 4.07 20.44 -9.42
C ALA A 253 3.33 19.58 -8.39
N PHE A 254 3.04 18.32 -8.74
CA PHE A 254 2.40 17.38 -7.83
C PHE A 254 3.24 17.14 -6.58
N ASN A 255 4.54 16.86 -6.72
CA ASN A 255 5.41 16.61 -5.57
C ASN A 255 5.57 17.84 -4.68
N ALA A 256 5.65 19.05 -5.26
CA ALA A 256 5.68 20.29 -4.49
C ALA A 256 4.40 20.47 -3.66
N LEU A 257 3.24 20.20 -4.26
CA LEU A 257 1.97 20.20 -3.56
C LEU A 257 1.94 19.14 -2.44
N ALA A 258 2.32 17.90 -2.73
CA ALA A 258 2.32 16.81 -1.76
C ALA A 258 3.19 17.15 -0.54
N ARG A 259 4.40 17.70 -0.75
CA ARG A 259 5.24 18.23 0.34
C ARG A 259 4.57 19.36 1.10
N SER A 260 3.92 20.29 0.42
CA SER A 260 3.28 21.43 1.07
C SER A 260 2.13 21.01 2.00
N VAL A 261 1.38 19.99 1.60
CA VAL A 261 0.21 19.48 2.33
C VAL A 261 0.63 18.51 3.43
N THR A 262 1.54 17.59 3.16
CA THR A 262 1.99 16.59 4.15
C THR A 262 3.04 17.12 5.12
N GLY A 263 3.80 18.15 4.73
CA GLY A 263 4.94 18.65 5.50
C GLY A 263 6.21 17.81 5.38
N LEU A 264 6.19 16.72 4.60
CA LEU A 264 7.33 15.80 4.46
C LEU A 264 8.41 16.36 3.52
N ASP A 265 9.66 16.05 3.84
CA ASP A 265 10.82 16.33 2.99
C ASP A 265 11.14 15.14 2.09
N ILE A 266 10.21 14.81 1.19
CA ILE A 266 10.35 13.74 0.19
C ILE A 266 10.32 14.37 -1.20
N ALA A 267 11.33 14.09 -2.02
CA ALA A 267 11.47 14.63 -3.36
C ALA A 267 10.45 14.04 -4.34
N ASP A 268 10.18 12.73 -4.24
CA ASP A 268 9.27 12.01 -5.14
C ASP A 268 8.32 11.03 -4.41
N PHE A 269 7.06 11.44 -4.27
CA PHE A 269 6.01 10.58 -3.70
C PHE A 269 5.53 9.52 -4.69
N GLN A 270 5.55 9.79 -6.00
CA GLN A 270 4.82 9.01 -7.00
C GLN A 270 5.67 7.94 -7.69
N CYS A 271 6.94 7.78 -7.33
CA CYS A 271 7.77 6.75 -7.91
C CYS A 271 7.16 5.37 -7.62
N GLY A 272 6.77 4.63 -8.65
CA GLY A 272 6.21 3.29 -8.52
C GLY A 272 7.27 2.24 -8.25
N PHE A 273 8.17 2.50 -7.30
CA PHE A 273 9.25 1.61 -6.87
C PHE A 273 9.52 1.89 -5.40
N LYS A 274 8.94 1.09 -4.49
CA LYS A 274 9.08 1.29 -3.04
C LYS A 274 9.22 -0.03 -2.32
N GLY A 275 10.12 -0.06 -1.35
CA GLY A 275 10.42 -1.17 -0.48
C GLY A 275 9.99 -0.90 0.96
N PHE A 276 9.63 -1.97 1.66
CA PHE A 276 9.19 -1.95 3.04
C PHE A 276 9.77 -3.16 3.76
N ARG A 277 10.14 -2.98 5.04
CA ARG A 277 10.15 -4.13 5.96
C ARG A 277 8.76 -4.75 5.94
N GLY A 278 8.67 -6.06 5.90
CA GLY A 278 7.42 -6.72 5.54
C GLY A 278 6.29 -6.47 6.56
N SER A 279 6.59 -6.50 7.86
CA SER A 279 5.65 -6.15 8.94
C SER A 279 5.19 -4.68 8.83
N THR A 280 6.12 -3.75 8.59
CA THR A 280 5.86 -2.32 8.35
C THR A 280 4.93 -2.10 7.17
N GLY A 281 5.24 -2.69 6.01
CA GLY A 281 4.44 -2.60 4.80
C GLY A 281 3.02 -3.12 5.06
N ARG A 282 2.89 -4.30 5.65
CA ARG A 282 1.57 -4.88 5.97
C ARG A 282 0.74 -3.97 6.88
N LEU A 283 1.33 -3.38 7.92
CA LEU A 283 0.63 -2.42 8.78
C LEU A 283 0.17 -1.19 8.00
N LEU A 284 1.05 -0.54 7.24
CA LEU A 284 0.73 0.68 6.50
C LEU A 284 -0.37 0.44 5.45
N PHE A 285 -0.24 -0.63 4.66
CA PHE A 285 -1.22 -0.96 3.64
C PHE A 285 -2.56 -1.44 4.24
N HIS A 286 -2.56 -2.03 5.45
CA HIS A 286 -3.80 -2.31 6.15
C HIS A 286 -4.59 -1.04 6.44
N LEU A 287 -3.88 0.00 6.89
CA LEU A 287 -4.40 1.30 7.30
C LEU A 287 -4.74 2.26 6.13
N LEU A 288 -4.35 1.89 4.91
CA LEU A 288 -4.55 2.67 3.69
C LEU A 288 -6.04 2.72 3.27
N HIS A 289 -6.51 3.90 2.90
CA HIS A 289 -7.89 4.11 2.41
C HIS A 289 -7.94 4.47 0.93
N GLU A 290 -6.96 5.23 0.44
CA GLU A 290 -6.89 5.67 -0.94
C GLU A 290 -6.62 4.49 -1.86
N ARG A 291 -7.48 4.38 -2.88
CA ARG A 291 -7.44 3.29 -3.87
C ARG A 291 -6.80 3.71 -5.20
N GLY A 292 -6.72 5.02 -5.44
CA GLY A 292 -6.20 5.61 -6.67
C GLY A 292 -4.72 5.98 -6.57
N TYR A 293 -4.25 6.86 -7.44
CA TYR A 293 -2.84 7.24 -7.55
C TYR A 293 -2.29 8.09 -6.39
N ALA A 294 -3.13 8.72 -5.57
CA ALA A 294 -2.65 9.46 -4.39
C ALA A 294 -2.35 8.56 -3.18
N PHE A 295 -2.50 7.24 -3.29
CA PHE A 295 -2.26 6.32 -2.19
C PHE A 295 -0.82 6.42 -1.65
N ASP A 296 0.16 6.71 -2.50
CA ASP A 296 1.54 6.91 -2.09
C ASP A 296 1.69 8.08 -1.09
N VAL A 297 0.89 9.15 -1.27
CA VAL A 297 0.93 10.30 -0.37
C VAL A 297 0.29 9.97 0.98
N GLU A 298 -0.82 9.22 0.99
CA GLU A 298 -1.41 8.70 2.24
C GLU A 298 -0.41 7.79 2.96
N LEU A 299 0.20 6.87 2.22
CA LEU A 299 1.11 5.86 2.73
C LEU A 299 2.31 6.51 3.43
N LEU A 300 2.99 7.44 2.75
CA LEU A 300 4.18 8.10 3.28
C LEU A 300 3.84 9.10 4.39
N SER A 301 2.72 9.83 4.28
CA SER A 301 2.24 10.69 5.38
C SER A 301 1.92 9.89 6.64
N MET A 302 1.36 8.69 6.48
CA MET A 302 1.04 7.82 7.60
C MET A 302 2.30 7.22 8.23
N ALA A 303 3.27 6.81 7.41
CA ALA A 303 4.56 6.31 7.88
C ALA A 303 5.27 7.32 8.79
N ASP A 304 5.38 8.58 8.36
CA ASP A 304 5.94 9.66 9.16
C ASP A 304 5.16 9.91 10.46
N ARG A 305 3.82 9.92 10.38
CA ARG A 305 2.96 10.07 11.55
C ARG A 305 3.10 8.95 12.57
N ILE A 306 3.39 7.72 12.15
CA ILE A 306 3.72 6.61 13.06
C ILE A 306 5.12 6.84 13.65
N GLY A 307 6.05 7.34 12.84
CA GLY A 307 7.46 7.56 13.18
C GLY A 307 8.41 6.61 12.45
N PHE A 308 7.97 6.02 11.34
CA PHE A 308 8.83 5.17 10.53
C PHE A 308 9.84 6.00 9.73
N GLU A 309 11.07 5.51 9.71
CA GLU A 309 12.14 6.10 8.92
C GLU A 309 12.01 5.75 7.44
N ILE A 310 12.18 6.76 6.58
CA ILE A 310 12.01 6.68 5.13
C ILE A 310 13.33 7.10 4.47
N ALA A 311 13.91 6.21 3.67
CA ALA A 311 15.06 6.51 2.82
C ALA A 311 14.61 6.83 1.39
N GLU A 312 15.14 7.90 0.80
CA GLU A 312 14.99 8.17 -0.63
C GLU A 312 16.21 7.67 -1.41
N ILE A 313 15.96 6.80 -2.39
CA ILE A 313 16.99 6.20 -3.24
C ILE A 313 16.90 6.86 -4.62
N PRO A 314 17.91 7.61 -5.08
CA PRO A 314 17.90 8.15 -6.43
C PRO A 314 17.95 7.00 -7.44
N VAL A 315 17.02 6.98 -8.40
CA VAL A 315 16.93 5.91 -9.39
C VAL A 315 17.13 6.40 -10.81
N HIS A 316 17.50 5.48 -11.70
CA HIS A 316 17.33 5.65 -13.13
C HIS A 316 15.92 5.24 -13.53
N TRP A 317 15.18 6.18 -14.12
CA TRP A 317 13.80 5.97 -14.55
C TRP A 317 13.64 6.34 -16.02
N ARG A 318 13.00 5.45 -16.78
CA ARG A 318 12.74 5.63 -18.20
C ARG A 318 11.24 5.66 -18.47
N ALA A 319 10.81 6.68 -19.21
CA ALA A 319 9.43 6.76 -19.65
C ALA A 319 9.08 5.60 -20.59
N VAL A 320 8.13 4.78 -20.18
CA VAL A 320 7.53 3.74 -21.03
C VAL A 320 6.30 4.31 -21.73
N ARG A 321 6.15 4.05 -23.03
CA ARG A 321 5.01 4.55 -23.82
C ARG A 321 3.71 3.84 -23.41
N GLY A 322 2.59 4.56 -23.48
CA GLY A 322 1.26 4.02 -23.17
C GLY A 322 0.85 4.20 -21.71
N SER A 323 1.26 5.30 -21.07
CA SER A 323 0.76 5.68 -19.75
C SER A 323 -0.74 5.94 -19.79
N HIS A 324 -1.48 5.32 -18.87
CA HIS A 324 -2.92 5.51 -18.71
C HIS A 324 -3.27 6.74 -17.87
N VAL A 325 -2.25 7.46 -17.37
CA VAL A 325 -2.45 8.65 -16.53
C VAL A 325 -2.83 9.86 -17.41
N ARG A 326 -4.04 10.36 -17.18
CA ARG A 326 -4.54 11.62 -17.75
C ARG A 326 -3.99 12.76 -16.93
N ILE A 327 -2.86 13.31 -17.36
CA ILE A 327 -2.05 14.33 -16.67
C ILE A 327 -2.90 15.36 -15.90
N VAL A 328 -3.87 16.02 -16.52
CA VAL A 328 -4.63 17.12 -15.87
C VAL A 328 -5.70 16.61 -14.90
N VAL A 329 -6.53 15.66 -15.34
CA VAL A 329 -7.66 15.16 -14.54
C VAL A 329 -7.15 14.36 -13.33
N ASP A 330 -6.16 13.50 -13.56
CA ASP A 330 -5.59 12.71 -12.48
C ASP A 330 -4.80 13.60 -11.52
N SER A 331 -4.07 14.62 -12.00
CA SER A 331 -3.37 15.56 -11.10
C SER A 331 -4.34 16.28 -10.18
N ALA A 332 -5.47 16.77 -10.70
CA ALA A 332 -6.46 17.46 -9.88
C ALA A 332 -7.18 16.52 -8.89
N LEU A 333 -7.54 15.30 -9.32
CA LEU A 333 -8.12 14.30 -8.42
C LEU A 333 -7.12 13.87 -7.33
N MET A 334 -5.84 13.72 -7.68
CA MET A 334 -4.79 13.40 -6.72
C MET A 334 -4.60 14.55 -5.73
N THR A 335 -4.63 15.81 -6.16
CA THR A 335 -4.60 16.97 -5.26
C THR A 335 -5.74 16.94 -4.24
N TYR A 336 -6.97 16.66 -4.67
CA TYR A 336 -8.12 16.52 -3.77
C TYR A 336 -7.92 15.38 -2.76
N GLN A 337 -7.45 14.22 -3.23
CA GLN A 337 -7.17 13.08 -2.37
C GLN A 337 -6.13 13.46 -1.29
N VAL A 338 -5.06 14.15 -1.68
CA VAL A 338 -3.99 14.60 -0.77
C VAL A 338 -4.52 15.54 0.34
N ALA A 339 -5.39 16.48 0.01
CA ALA A 339 -5.99 17.37 1.01
C ALA A 339 -6.86 16.58 2.02
N ARG A 340 -7.69 15.66 1.51
CA ARG A 340 -8.54 14.78 2.33
C ARG A 340 -7.75 13.85 3.24
N ILE A 341 -6.61 13.33 2.78
CA ILE A 341 -5.71 12.45 3.54
C ILE A 341 -5.31 13.12 4.87
N THR A 342 -4.94 14.40 4.83
CA THR A 342 -4.45 15.12 6.02
C THR A 342 -5.53 15.36 7.08
N ARG A 343 -6.80 15.40 6.67
CA ARG A 343 -7.95 15.69 7.55
C ARG A 343 -8.66 14.44 8.02
N ARG A 344 -8.33 13.27 7.47
CA ARG A 344 -9.00 12.01 7.77
C ARG A 344 -8.59 11.50 9.16
N ARG A 345 -9.60 11.32 10.02
CA ARG A 345 -9.44 10.55 11.26
C ARG A 345 -9.36 9.06 10.93
N GLN A 346 -8.43 8.40 11.60
CA GLN A 346 -8.19 6.98 11.47
C GLN A 346 -8.96 6.28 12.57
N THR A 347 -10.00 5.53 12.18
CA THR A 347 -10.93 4.86 13.09
C THR A 347 -11.03 3.37 12.81
N GLN A 348 -10.14 2.84 11.98
CA GLN A 348 -10.08 1.42 11.67
C GLN A 348 -9.67 0.64 12.91
N ARG A 349 -10.34 -0.47 13.18
CA ARG A 349 -9.93 -1.39 14.23
C ARG A 349 -8.94 -2.39 13.67
N LEU A 350 -7.82 -2.52 14.35
CA LEU A 350 -6.77 -3.47 14.05
C LEU A 350 -6.86 -4.63 15.04
N ALA A 351 -6.94 -5.86 14.54
CA ALA A 351 -6.81 -7.05 15.36
C ALA A 351 -5.41 -7.09 15.99
N ALA A 352 -5.31 -7.51 17.24
CA ALA A 352 -4.04 -7.62 17.91
C ALA A 352 -4.03 -8.75 18.96
N LEU A 353 -2.84 -9.14 19.40
CA LEU A 353 -2.63 -10.03 20.54
C LEU A 353 -1.81 -9.30 21.58
N GLU A 354 -2.27 -9.31 22.82
CA GLU A 354 -1.41 -8.99 23.95
C GLU A 354 -0.81 -10.30 24.46
N ALA A 355 0.50 -10.32 24.65
CA ALA A 355 1.19 -11.45 25.27
C ALA A 355 2.03 -10.97 26.45
N TRP A 356 2.03 -11.73 27.54
CA TRP A 356 2.85 -11.46 28.72
C TRP A 356 3.31 -12.75 29.38
N HIS A 357 4.47 -12.70 29.99
CA HIS A 357 5.03 -13.84 30.70
C HIS A 357 4.49 -13.89 32.15
N ARG A 358 4.27 -15.09 32.70
CA ARG A 358 3.78 -15.30 34.07
C ARG A 358 4.81 -14.92 35.14
N SER A 359 6.09 -15.15 34.85
CA SER A 359 7.20 -14.66 35.66
C SER A 359 7.49 -13.19 35.33
N PRO A 360 7.53 -12.28 36.31
CA PRO A 360 7.83 -10.88 36.09
C PRO A 360 9.31 -10.60 35.75
N ASP A 361 10.18 -11.60 35.86
CA ASP A 361 11.63 -11.46 35.67
C ASP A 361 12.06 -11.58 34.20
N VAL A 362 11.15 -11.98 33.30
CA VAL A 362 11.46 -12.10 31.86
C VAL A 362 11.50 -10.71 31.23
N ALA A 363 12.62 -10.39 30.58
CA ALA A 363 12.78 -9.13 29.88
C ALA A 363 11.81 -9.06 28.69
N VAL A 364 11.26 -7.86 28.44
CA VAL A 364 10.32 -7.65 27.34
C VAL A 364 10.95 -8.00 25.99
N ASP A 365 12.24 -7.73 25.81
CA ASP A 365 12.97 -8.04 24.56
C ASP A 365 13.09 -9.56 24.31
N ASP A 366 13.22 -10.36 25.38
CA ASP A 366 13.18 -11.82 25.26
C ASP A 366 11.78 -12.29 24.86
N LEU A 367 10.73 -11.69 25.44
CA LEU A 367 9.35 -11.99 25.09
C LEU A 367 9.01 -11.59 23.65
N VAL A 368 9.53 -10.47 23.14
CA VAL A 368 9.40 -10.07 21.73
C VAL A 368 9.97 -11.16 20.82
N ARG A 369 11.15 -11.69 21.16
CA ARG A 369 11.82 -12.75 20.38
C ARG A 369 11.04 -14.05 20.42
N GLU A 370 10.65 -14.51 21.61
CA GLU A 370 9.89 -15.76 21.80
C GLU A 370 8.56 -15.73 21.05
N VAL A 371 7.79 -14.64 21.18
CA VAL A 371 6.51 -14.49 20.46
C VAL A 371 6.74 -14.38 18.95
N GLY A 372 7.77 -13.64 18.52
CA GLY A 372 8.12 -13.47 17.11
C GLY A 372 8.49 -14.78 16.41
N ASP A 373 9.33 -15.60 17.05
CA ASP A 373 9.80 -16.88 16.52
C ASP A 373 8.65 -17.89 16.33
N ARG A 374 7.57 -17.74 17.11
CA ARG A 374 6.39 -18.63 17.07
C ARG A 374 5.21 -18.07 16.30
N LEU A 375 5.27 -16.81 15.87
CA LEU A 375 4.14 -16.18 15.18
C LEU A 375 4.03 -16.73 13.74
N PRO A 376 2.94 -17.44 13.39
CA PRO A 376 2.81 -18.06 12.07
C PRO A 376 2.56 -17.06 10.95
N VAL A 377 2.19 -15.83 11.30
CA VAL A 377 1.97 -14.72 10.38
C VAL A 377 2.97 -13.59 10.63
N PRO A 378 3.42 -12.89 9.59
CA PRO A 378 4.30 -11.75 9.78
C PRO A 378 3.55 -10.54 10.30
N ALA A 379 3.92 -10.04 11.46
CA ALA A 379 3.23 -8.96 12.14
C ALA A 379 4.20 -8.09 12.97
N PRO A 380 3.96 -6.78 13.10
CA PRO A 380 4.71 -5.94 14.04
C PRO A 380 4.48 -6.40 15.48
N ILE A 381 5.56 -6.51 16.26
CA ILE A 381 5.53 -6.83 17.68
C ILE A 381 6.20 -5.69 18.42
N VAL A 382 5.52 -5.13 19.42
CA VAL A 382 6.02 -3.98 20.16
C VAL A 382 5.88 -4.18 21.66
N PRO A 383 6.83 -3.67 22.47
CA PRO A 383 6.65 -3.56 23.92
C PRO A 383 5.32 -2.90 24.29
N TRP A 384 4.58 -3.50 25.23
CA TRP A 384 3.26 -3.04 25.63
C TRP A 384 2.93 -3.34 27.09
N GLU A 385 2.71 -2.29 27.88
CA GLU A 385 2.41 -2.37 29.32
C GLU A 385 3.35 -3.31 30.11
N LYS A 386 2.92 -4.55 30.36
CA LYS A 386 3.64 -5.60 31.12
C LYS A 386 4.15 -6.74 30.23
N GLY A 387 4.12 -6.58 28.91
CA GLY A 387 4.51 -7.59 27.93
C GLY A 387 4.67 -6.99 26.54
N VAL A 388 4.03 -7.60 25.55
CA VAL A 388 4.10 -7.20 24.14
C VAL A 388 2.72 -7.15 23.49
N LEU A 389 2.62 -6.35 22.43
CA LEU A 389 1.45 -6.22 21.58
C LEU A 389 1.84 -6.61 20.15
N VAL A 390 1.17 -7.63 19.63
CA VAL A 390 1.31 -8.10 18.25
C VAL A 390 0.19 -7.49 17.43
N LEU A 391 0.51 -6.64 16.46
CA LEU A 391 -0.46 -6.04 15.55
C LEU A 391 -0.69 -6.98 14.37
N LEU A 392 -1.94 -7.33 14.07
CA LEU A 392 -2.29 -8.34 13.06
C LEU A 392 -2.96 -7.69 11.83
N PRO A 393 -2.19 -7.03 10.94
CA PRO A 393 -2.73 -6.45 9.73
C PRO A 393 -3.33 -7.54 8.84
N PHE A 394 -4.49 -7.24 8.26
CA PHE A 394 -5.25 -8.10 7.35
C PHE A 394 -5.81 -9.39 7.95
N ILE A 395 -5.69 -9.59 9.27
CA ILE A 395 -6.31 -10.71 9.98
C ILE A 395 -7.64 -10.26 10.58
N GLU A 396 -8.69 -11.05 10.40
CA GLU A 396 -10.00 -10.76 10.98
C GLU A 396 -10.02 -11.13 12.47
N ALA A 397 -10.80 -10.41 13.29
CA ALA A 397 -10.84 -10.61 14.73
C ALA A 397 -11.30 -12.03 15.15
N VAL A 398 -12.04 -12.73 14.29
CA VAL A 398 -12.47 -14.11 14.52
C VAL A 398 -11.26 -15.07 14.52
N ASP A 399 -10.34 -14.89 13.58
CA ASP A 399 -9.14 -15.71 13.42
C ASP A 399 -8.12 -15.45 14.52
N THR A 400 -8.16 -14.27 15.13
CA THR A 400 -7.28 -13.87 16.24
C THR A 400 -7.38 -14.80 17.44
N ASN A 401 -8.56 -15.37 17.72
CA ASN A 401 -8.73 -16.31 18.84
C ASN A 401 -7.97 -17.61 18.60
N ASP A 402 -8.04 -18.15 17.38
CA ASP A 402 -7.35 -19.38 17.03
C ASP A 402 -5.84 -19.14 16.99
N LEU A 403 -5.42 -17.99 16.45
CA LEU A 403 -4.02 -17.58 16.48
C LEU A 403 -3.46 -17.44 17.90
N ALA A 404 -4.22 -16.84 18.82
CA ALA A 404 -3.82 -16.71 20.22
C ALA A 404 -3.58 -18.09 20.87
N ARG A 405 -4.47 -19.06 20.62
CA ARG A 405 -4.31 -20.42 21.14
C ARG A 405 -3.08 -21.11 20.57
N VAL A 406 -2.80 -20.95 19.27
CA VAL A 406 -1.61 -21.54 18.64
C VAL A 406 -0.33 -20.97 19.25
N VAL A 407 -0.26 -19.65 19.40
CA VAL A 407 0.93 -18.99 19.97
C VAL A 407 1.11 -19.36 21.45
N GLU A 408 0.03 -19.39 22.24
CA GLU A 408 0.09 -19.75 23.66
C GLU A 408 0.48 -21.22 23.89
N GLN A 409 0.03 -22.15 23.03
CA GLN A 409 0.36 -23.58 23.15
C GLN A 409 1.85 -23.87 22.93
N ASP A 410 2.53 -23.05 22.13
CA ASP A 410 3.92 -23.25 21.74
C ASP A 410 4.92 -22.51 22.65
N LEU A 411 4.44 -21.74 23.64
CA LEU A 411 5.25 -20.91 24.54
C LEU A 411 4.98 -21.26 26.01
N ASP A 412 6.00 -21.78 26.71
CA ASP A 412 5.87 -22.08 28.13
C ASP A 412 5.85 -20.78 28.97
N GLY A 413 4.96 -20.71 29.95
CA GLY A 413 4.85 -19.55 30.84
C GLY A 413 4.30 -18.26 30.22
N VAL A 414 4.03 -18.20 28.92
CA VAL A 414 3.42 -17.04 28.23
C VAL A 414 1.90 -17.17 28.21
N LEU A 415 1.20 -16.07 28.45
CA LEU A 415 -0.26 -15.95 28.29
C LEU A 415 -0.54 -15.02 27.11
N VAL A 416 -1.48 -15.41 26.25
CA VAL A 416 -1.83 -14.64 25.05
C VAL A 416 -3.32 -14.32 25.05
N ARG A 417 -3.65 -13.06 24.81
CA ARG A 417 -5.03 -12.56 24.79
C ARG A 417 -5.36 -11.80 23.50
N PRO A 418 -6.39 -12.22 22.76
CA PRO A 418 -6.96 -11.42 21.67
C PRO A 418 -7.42 -10.05 22.15
N THR A 419 -7.09 -9.00 21.40
CA THR A 419 -7.55 -7.64 21.65
C THR A 419 -7.77 -6.90 20.32
N THR A 420 -8.21 -5.65 20.40
CA THR A 420 -8.31 -4.75 19.25
C THR A 420 -7.73 -3.40 19.58
N VAL A 421 -6.99 -2.83 18.64
CA VAL A 421 -6.37 -1.51 18.74
C VAL A 421 -7.09 -0.57 17.79
N ASP A 422 -7.43 0.63 18.25
CA ASP A 422 -7.90 1.69 17.36
C ASP A 422 -6.70 2.26 16.59
N ALA A 423 -6.74 2.22 15.26
CA ALA A 423 -5.70 2.79 14.42
C ALA A 423 -5.44 4.27 14.70
N GLY A 424 -6.47 5.01 15.18
CA GLY A 424 -6.30 6.38 15.63
C GLY A 424 -5.26 6.52 16.75
N SER A 425 -5.19 5.54 17.66
CA SER A 425 -4.22 5.53 18.76
C SER A 425 -2.78 5.26 18.33
N LEU A 426 -2.58 4.62 17.17
CA LEU A 426 -1.25 4.44 16.54
C LEU A 426 -0.71 5.76 16.00
N LEU A 427 -1.61 6.67 15.61
CA LEU A 427 -1.29 7.94 14.96
C LEU A 427 -1.47 9.15 15.90
N ASP A 428 -1.85 8.92 17.15
CA ASP A 428 -2.00 9.95 18.17
C ASP A 428 -0.61 10.39 18.64
N PRO A 429 -0.21 11.66 18.42
CA PRO A 429 1.08 12.16 18.87
C PRO A 429 1.30 12.03 20.37
N SER A 430 0.23 12.04 21.18
CA SER A 430 0.31 11.90 22.64
C SER A 430 0.62 10.46 23.09
N ASN A 431 0.42 9.46 22.22
CA ASN A 431 0.72 8.06 22.51
C ASN A 431 2.18 7.72 22.20
N HIS A 432 3.11 8.47 22.82
CA HIS A 432 4.54 8.37 22.56
C HIS A 432 5.11 6.96 22.77
N ARG A 433 4.54 6.16 23.68
CA ARG A 433 5.02 4.79 23.96
C ARG A 433 4.83 3.86 22.77
N LEU A 434 3.61 3.80 22.21
CA LEU A 434 3.31 2.91 21.09
C LEU A 434 4.10 3.30 19.83
N ARG A 435 4.22 4.61 19.59
CA ARG A 435 5.00 5.13 18.47
C ARG A 435 6.49 4.83 18.60
N SER A 436 7.08 5.10 19.77
CA SER A 436 8.50 4.82 20.02
C SER A 436 8.81 3.33 19.92
N ALA A 437 7.87 2.49 20.34
CA ALA A 437 8.00 1.04 20.26
C ALA A 437 7.86 0.50 18.82
N LEU A 438 6.99 1.11 18.00
CA LEU A 438 6.87 0.77 16.57
C LEU A 438 8.03 1.29 15.73
N SER A 439 8.59 2.45 16.06
CA SER A 439 9.71 3.05 15.35
C SER A 439 11.08 2.51 15.77
N ALA A 440 11.10 1.61 16.77
CA ALA A 440 12.34 0.96 17.19
C ALA A 440 12.82 0.00 16.07
N PRO A 441 14.14 -0.07 15.82
CA PRO A 441 14.71 -0.82 14.70
C PRO A 441 14.37 -2.32 14.68
#